data_AF-A0A1J6JVD1-F1
#
_entry.id   AF-A0A1J6JVD1-F1
#
_cell.length_a   1.000
_cell.length_b   1.000
_cell.length_c   1.000
_cell.angle_alpha   90.00
_cell.angle_beta   90.00
_cell.angle_gamma   90.00
#
_symmetry.space_group_name_H-M   'P 1'
#
loop_
_entity.id
_entity.type
_entity.pdbx_description
1 polymer ?
#
loop_
_entity_poly.entity_id
_entity_poly.type
_entity_poly.pdbx_seq_one_letter_code
_entity_poly.pdbx_strand_id
1 'polypeptide(L)'
;MMYVLEPPIYCTINRCEPGAMKRFSVHGLWPADVRGKSLNNCPGPSTDEDKKVDTMLDMDKTLEADLGVIWPNLEYGGINRNFWKYQWEKHGLCSVQSLSLMD
;
A
#
# COMPACT_ATOMS: atom_id res chain seq x y z
N MET A 1 -2.97 -13.86 1.53
CA MET A 1 -2.87 -12.47 1.02
C MET A 1 -4.24 -12.04 0.53
N MET A 2 -4.68 -10.82 0.85
CA MET A 2 -5.93 -10.21 0.37
C MET A 2 -5.60 -9.06 -0.58
N TYR A 3 -6.29 -9.03 -1.72
CA TYR A 3 -6.27 -7.90 -2.65
C TYR A 3 -7.41 -6.95 -2.27
N VAL A 4 -7.06 -5.75 -1.83
CA VAL A 4 -8.05 -4.72 -1.48
C VAL A 4 -8.06 -3.68 -2.57
N LEU A 5 -9.22 -3.50 -3.18
CA LEU A 5 -9.43 -2.55 -4.26
C LEU A 5 -10.29 -1.40 -3.75
N GLU A 6 -9.95 -0.18 -4.14
CA GLU A 6 -10.79 0.99 -3.91
C GLU A 6 -11.74 1.16 -5.11
N PRO A 7 -13.07 1.08 -4.91
CA PRO A 7 -14.02 1.26 -5.99
C PRO A 7 -14.11 2.73 -6.44
N PRO A 8 -14.50 3.00 -7.70
CA PRO A 8 -14.72 4.36 -8.19
C PRO A 8 -15.71 5.19 -7.37
N ILE A 9 -16.65 4.53 -6.68
CA ILE A 9 -17.64 5.19 -5.84
C ILE A 9 -17.03 5.91 -4.63
N TYR A 10 -15.81 5.54 -4.22
CA TYR A 10 -15.11 6.19 -3.11
C TYR A 10 -15.04 7.71 -3.28
N CYS A 11 -14.70 8.18 -4.48
CA CYS A 11 -14.59 9.61 -4.79
C CYS A 11 -15.93 10.31 -5.07
N THR A 12 -17.04 9.58 -5.06
CA THR A 12 -18.37 10.18 -5.09
C THR A 12 -18.83 10.59 -3.68
N ILE A 13 -18.23 9.97 -2.65
CA ILE A 13 -18.55 10.18 -1.23
C ILE A 13 -17.46 11.01 -0.56
N ASN A 14 -16.20 10.80 -0.94
CA ASN A 14 -15.04 11.50 -0.40
C ASN A 14 -14.50 12.54 -1.38
N ARG A 15 -13.85 13.58 -0.85
CA ARG A 15 -13.18 14.59 -1.67
C ARG A 15 -11.85 14.02 -2.20
N CYS A 16 -11.80 13.79 -3.50
CA CYS A 16 -10.62 13.26 -4.17
C CYS A 16 -9.88 14.31 -5.03
N GLU A 17 -8.63 13.98 -5.40
CA GLU A 17 -7.86 14.72 -6.39
C GLU A 17 -8.57 14.75 -7.76
N PRO A 18 -8.53 15.89 -8.50
CA PRO A 18 -9.06 15.97 -9.85
C PRO A 18 -8.40 14.93 -10.77
N GLY A 19 -9.21 14.15 -11.47
CA GLY A 19 -8.72 13.06 -12.32
C GLY A 19 -8.54 11.72 -11.61
N ALA A 20 -8.93 11.61 -10.33
CA ALA A 20 -9.06 10.34 -9.63
C ALA A 20 -9.82 9.32 -10.49
N MET A 21 -9.27 8.10 -10.59
CA MET A 21 -9.65 7.12 -11.60
C MET A 21 -11.13 6.70 -11.51
N LYS A 22 -11.78 6.59 -12.67
CA LYS A 22 -13.11 5.98 -12.82
C LYS A 22 -13.09 4.44 -12.82
N ARG A 23 -11.97 3.84 -12.43
CA ARG A 23 -11.73 2.38 -12.38
C ARG A 23 -11.31 2.01 -10.96
N PHE A 24 -11.38 0.72 -10.64
CA PHE A 24 -10.80 0.23 -9.40
C PHE A 24 -9.31 0.55 -9.36
N SER A 25 -8.86 1.16 -8.28
CA SER A 25 -7.44 1.26 -7.94
C SER A 25 -7.09 0.22 -6.89
N VAL A 26 -5.80 -0.06 -6.74
CA VAL A 26 -5.34 -0.78 -5.57
C VAL A 26 -5.58 0.13 -4.35
N HIS A 27 -6.07 -0.45 -3.27
CA HIS A 27 -6.04 0.15 -1.93
C HIS A 27 -4.90 -0.48 -1.11
N GLY A 28 -4.75 -1.79 -1.19
CA GLY A 28 -3.60 -2.47 -0.61
C GLY A 28 -3.51 -3.97 -0.86
N LEU A 29 -2.32 -4.51 -0.60
CA LEU A 29 -2.02 -5.93 -0.55
C LEU A 29 -1.78 -6.31 0.91
N TRP A 30 -2.75 -6.98 1.51
CA TRP A 30 -2.75 -7.20 2.96
C TRP A 30 -2.58 -8.68 3.28
N PRO A 31 -1.50 -9.08 3.97
CA PRO A 31 -1.41 -10.42 4.53
C PRO A 31 -2.62 -10.69 5.42
N ALA A 32 -3.07 -11.94 5.44
CA ALA A 32 -4.26 -12.32 6.20
C ALA A 32 -4.08 -13.73 6.77
N ASP A 33 -4.67 -13.98 7.93
CA ASP A 33 -4.70 -15.30 8.54
C ASP A 33 -5.62 -16.26 7.77
N VAL A 34 -5.61 -17.53 8.15
CA VAL A 34 -6.44 -18.59 7.51
C VAL A 34 -7.95 -18.35 7.62
N ARG A 35 -8.39 -17.42 8.47
CA ARG A 35 -9.79 -17.01 8.62
C ARG A 35 -10.11 -15.75 7.81
N GLY A 36 -9.15 -15.24 7.03
CA GLY A 36 -9.31 -14.03 6.23
C GLY A 36 -9.22 -12.73 7.03
N LYS A 37 -8.70 -12.77 8.26
CA LYS A 37 -8.45 -11.54 9.03
C LYS A 37 -7.13 -10.92 8.59
N SER A 38 -7.18 -9.67 8.13
CA SER A 38 -5.98 -8.90 7.76
C SER A 38 -5.01 -8.78 8.95
N LEU A 39 -3.76 -9.13 8.69
CA LEU A 39 -2.62 -8.90 9.58
C LEU A 39 -2.17 -7.45 9.41
N ASN A 40 -1.86 -6.79 10.53
CA ASN A 40 -1.39 -5.42 10.52
C ASN A 40 -0.49 -5.11 11.70
N ASN A 41 0.25 -4.00 11.61
CA ASN A 41 1.15 -3.48 12.64
C ASN A 41 2.16 -4.52 13.13
N CYS A 42 2.60 -5.40 12.22
CA CYS A 42 3.61 -6.40 12.57
C CYS A 42 4.94 -5.69 12.85
N PRO A 43 5.71 -6.16 13.85
CA PRO A 43 7.05 -5.64 14.10
C PRO A 43 7.86 -5.65 12.80
N GLY A 44 8.32 -4.47 12.37
CA GLY A 44 9.30 -4.42 11.29
C GLY A 44 10.56 -5.17 11.70
N PRO A 45 11.35 -5.68 10.74
CA PRO A 45 12.66 -6.22 11.03
C PRO A 45 13.52 -5.19 11.78
N SER A 46 14.53 -5.70 12.48
CA SER A 46 15.41 -4.94 13.39
C SER A 46 16.14 -3.79 12.70
N THR A 47 16.18 -3.80 11.37
CA THR A 47 16.88 -2.87 10.51
C THR A 47 15.93 -1.83 9.94
N ASP A 48 16.37 -0.58 9.92
CA ASP A 48 15.59 0.52 9.32
C ASP A 48 15.43 0.39 7.81
N GLU A 49 16.20 -0.48 7.15
CA GLU A 49 16.19 -0.67 5.69
C GLU A 49 14.82 -1.11 5.16
N ASP A 50 14.15 -2.02 5.84
CA ASP A 50 12.82 -2.49 5.44
C ASP A 50 11.71 -1.46 5.67
N LYS A 51 12.01 -0.29 6.24
CA LYS A 51 11.06 0.82 6.39
C LYS A 51 11.25 1.91 5.33
N LYS A 52 12.26 1.78 4.46
CA LYS A 52 12.66 2.84 3.51
C LYS A 52 11.94 2.73 2.16
N VAL A 53 10.61 2.89 2.18
CA VAL A 53 9.80 3.00 0.94
C VAL A 53 10.36 4.09 0.02
N ASP A 54 10.75 5.24 0.57
CA ASP A 54 11.31 6.34 -0.23
C ASP A 54 12.60 5.96 -0.96
N THR A 55 13.52 5.23 -0.30
CA THR A 55 14.78 4.79 -0.94
C THR A 55 14.51 3.85 -2.11
N MET A 56 13.57 2.92 -1.97
CA MET A 56 13.18 2.03 -3.07
C MET A 56 12.61 2.79 -4.26
N LEU A 57 11.72 3.77 -4.01
CA LEU A 57 11.14 4.60 -5.06
C LEU A 57 12.15 5.59 -5.67
N ASP A 58 13.18 5.97 -4.93
CA ASP A 58 14.28 6.77 -5.45
C ASP A 58 15.22 5.99 -6.36
N MET A 59 15.38 4.68 -6.10
CA MET A 59 16.16 3.77 -6.94
C MET A 59 15.39 3.27 -8.17
N ASP A 60 14.07 3.10 -8.07
CA ASP A 60 13.22 2.62 -9.17
C ASP A 60 12.08 3.60 -9.50
N LYS A 61 12.37 4.48 -10.45
CA LYS A 61 11.40 5.46 -10.96
C LYS A 61 10.32 4.87 -11.83
N THR A 62 10.55 3.69 -12.42
CA THR A 62 9.52 2.99 -13.20
C THR A 62 8.45 2.47 -12.25
N LEU A 63 8.87 1.84 -11.14
CA LEU A 63 7.96 1.41 -10.09
C LEU A 63 7.15 2.58 -9.52
N GLU A 64 7.79 3.71 -9.23
CA GLU A 64 7.08 4.91 -8.74
C GLU A 64 6.02 5.41 -9.73
N ALA A 65 6.34 5.42 -11.03
CA ALA A 65 5.40 5.83 -12.07
C ALA A 65 4.22 4.84 -12.19
N ASP A 66 4.49 3.54 -12.21
CA ASP A 66 3.47 2.50 -12.30
C ASP A 66 2.52 2.52 -11.10
N LEU A 67 3.08 2.65 -9.89
CA LEU A 67 2.29 2.82 -8.65
C LEU A 67 1.44 4.09 -8.70
N GLY A 68 1.96 5.18 -9.27
CA GLY A 68 1.19 6.41 -9.46
C GLY A 68 -0.04 6.23 -10.35
N VAL A 69 -0.03 5.24 -11.25
CA VAL A 69 -1.16 4.90 -12.12
C VAL A 69 -2.10 3.91 -11.44
N ILE A 70 -1.60 2.81 -10.89
CA ILE A 70 -2.45 1.69 -10.41
C ILE A 70 -2.83 1.78 -8.94
N TRP A 71 -2.02 2.46 -8.13
CA TRP A 71 -2.17 2.57 -6.68
C TRP A 71 -2.05 4.03 -6.18
N PRO A 72 -2.72 5.02 -6.80
CA PRO A 72 -2.62 6.41 -6.35
C PRO A 72 -3.25 6.60 -4.96
N ASN A 73 -2.80 7.63 -4.24
CA ASN A 73 -3.58 8.25 -3.20
C ASN A 73 -4.73 9.02 -3.87
N LEU A 74 -5.96 8.71 -3.49
CA LEU A 74 -7.14 9.36 -4.05
C LEU A 74 -7.53 10.63 -3.28
N GLU A 75 -7.13 10.78 -2.02
CA GLU A 75 -7.54 11.88 -1.15
C GLU A 75 -7.02 13.23 -1.65
N TYR A 76 -7.87 14.25 -1.61
CA TYR A 76 -7.49 15.61 -1.99
C TYR A 76 -6.40 16.18 -1.07
N GLY A 77 -5.31 16.69 -1.66
CA GLY A 77 -4.09 17.11 -0.99
C GLY A 77 -3.18 15.94 -0.57
N GLY A 78 -3.55 14.71 -0.93
CA GLY A 78 -2.82 13.50 -0.60
C GLY A 78 -1.52 13.34 -1.40
N ILE A 79 -0.50 12.77 -0.75
CA ILE A 79 0.77 12.44 -1.38
C ILE A 79 0.87 10.92 -1.53
N ASN A 80 1.13 10.45 -2.75
CA ASN A 80 1.26 9.03 -3.07
C ASN A 80 2.29 8.31 -2.18
N ARG A 81 3.50 8.85 -2.05
CA ARG A 81 4.56 8.26 -1.22
C ARG A 81 4.14 8.08 0.25
N ASN A 82 3.45 9.05 0.82
CA ASN A 82 2.96 8.95 2.21
C ASN A 82 1.94 7.82 2.35
N PHE A 83 1.05 7.68 1.36
CA PHE A 83 0.06 6.61 1.34
C PHE A 83 0.72 5.23 1.19
N TRP A 84 1.66 5.08 0.27
CA TRP A 84 2.40 3.81 0.08
C TRP A 84 3.20 3.44 1.32
N LYS A 85 3.87 4.42 1.94
CA LYS A 85 4.58 4.23 3.21
C LYS A 85 3.66 3.75 4.31
N TYR A 86 2.50 4.38 4.47
CA TYR A 86 1.49 3.96 5.44
C TYR A 86 1.01 2.52 5.19
N GLN A 87 0.69 2.17 3.94
CA GLN A 87 0.23 0.83 3.59
C GLN A 87 1.33 -0.22 3.84
N TRP A 88 2.58 0.12 3.55
CA TRP A 88 3.73 -0.74 3.81
C TRP A 88 3.98 -0.96 5.30
N GLU A 89 4.06 0.12 6.09
CA GLU A 89 4.30 0.04 7.53
C GLU A 89 3.17 -0.71 8.26
N LYS A 90 1.92 -0.45 7.86
CA LYS A 90 0.77 -1.08 8.50
C LYS A 90 0.56 -2.52 8.07
N HIS A 91 0.75 -2.86 6.80
CA HIS A 91 0.39 -4.18 6.26
C HIS A 91 1.56 -4.91 5.60
N GLY A 92 2.39 -4.21 4.83
CA GLY A 92 3.53 -4.77 4.10
C GLY A 92 4.51 -5.53 4.99
N LEU A 93 4.86 -4.96 6.16
CA LEU A 93 5.79 -5.58 7.12
C LEU A 93 5.34 -6.97 7.62
N CYS A 94 4.04 -7.23 7.65
CA CYS A 94 3.51 -8.56 8.00
C CYS A 94 3.84 -9.64 6.97
N SER A 95 4.18 -9.25 5.74
CA SER A 95 4.59 -10.18 4.68
C SER A 95 6.00 -10.72 4.94
N VAL A 96 6.88 -9.90 5.54
CA VAL A 96 8.25 -10.28 5.88
C VAL A 96 8.26 -11.33 6.98
N GLN A 97 7.46 -11.14 8.03
CA GLN A 97 7.33 -12.14 9.10
C GLN A 97 6.69 -13.44 8.61
N SER A 98 5.71 -13.34 7.71
CA SER A 98 5.07 -14.53 7.14
C SER A 98 6.05 -15.37 6.32
N LEU A 99 7.06 -14.77 5.69
CA LEU A 99 8.12 -15.48 4.97
C LEU A 99 9.07 -16.18 5.96
N SER A 100 9.47 -15.52 7.05
CA SER A 100 10.33 -16.13 8.09
C SER A 100 9.68 -17.28 8.88
N LEU A 101 8.35 -17.48 8.75
CA LEU A 101 7.60 -18.59 9.36
C LEU A 101 7.43 -19.78 8.41
N MET A 102 7.93 -19.68 7.18
CA MET A 102 7.95 -20.77 6.20
C MET A 102 9.33 -21.44 6.05
N ASP A 103 10.31 -21.00 6.85
CA ASP A 103 11.65 -21.61 6.99
C ASP A 103 11.72 -22.57 8.19
#